data_AF-A0A2E3PX42-F1
#
_entry.id   AF-A0A2E3PX42-F1
#
_cell.length_a   1.000
_cell.length_b   1.000
_cell.length_c   1.000
_cell.angle_alpha   90.00
_cell.angle_beta   90.00
_cell.angle_gamma   90.00
#
_symmetry.space_group_name_H-M   'P 1'
#
loop_
_entity.id
_entity.type
_entity.pdbx_description
1 polymer ?
#
loop_
_entity_poly.entity_id
_entity_poly.type
_entity_poly.pdbx_seq_one_letter_code
_entity_poly.pdbx_strand_id
1 'polypeptide(L)'
;MRSHADTGRRSDCLRPTDPDLLSDPLAFFHEDHLREREICAMLERIATADVPRSFEVTHVLGFLRDELPLHLEDEEQDLFPLLRRRCEPPDEIGKAIDRLVGDHRRSDAQTPPVEAALARLERGGEGLSPDERERVVAYVGHTRNHLIFENAIILPFARLRLTDSDLHTLSLRMRQRRGLGRPTETTHAG
;
A
#
# COMPACT_ATOMS: atom_id res chain seq x y z
N MET A 1 29.97 28.97 -4.48
CA MET A 1 28.88 28.63 -5.43
C MET A 1 28.68 27.11 -5.37
N ARG A 2 27.84 26.62 -4.46
CA ARG A 2 27.55 25.18 -4.30
C ARG A 2 26.26 24.88 -5.05
N SER A 3 26.35 24.06 -6.09
CA SER A 3 25.20 23.57 -6.84
C SER A 3 24.64 22.35 -6.11
N HIS A 4 23.55 22.54 -5.38
CA HIS A 4 22.68 21.43 -4.99
C HIS A 4 21.77 21.14 -6.18
N ALA A 5 22.17 20.16 -6.98
CA ALA A 5 21.23 19.50 -7.88
C ALA A 5 20.48 18.45 -7.06
N ASP A 6 19.34 18.85 -6.52
CA ASP A 6 18.29 17.94 -6.07
C ASP A 6 17.69 17.28 -7.32
N THR A 7 18.29 16.17 -7.74
CA THR A 7 17.64 15.23 -8.65
C THR A 7 16.77 14.31 -7.82
N GLY A 8 15.52 14.73 -7.59
CA GLY A 8 14.43 13.88 -7.13
C GLY A 8 14.29 12.69 -8.08
N ARG A 9 14.98 11.60 -7.76
CA ARG A 9 14.78 10.30 -8.38
C ARG A 9 13.38 9.88 -7.94
N ARG A 10 12.39 10.02 -8.84
CA ARG A 10 11.11 9.32 -8.67
C ARG A 10 11.47 7.87 -8.35
N SER A 11 11.07 7.38 -7.18
CA SER A 11 11.14 5.96 -6.87
C SER A 11 10.50 5.24 -8.05
N ASP A 12 11.20 4.26 -8.63
CA ASP A 12 10.66 3.53 -9.77
C ASP A 12 9.44 2.67 -9.36
N CYS A 13 9.15 2.61 -8.04
CA CYS A 13 8.04 1.86 -7.45
C CYS A 13 8.10 0.37 -7.84
N LEU A 14 9.28 -0.10 -8.27
CA LEU A 14 9.51 -1.49 -8.68
C LEU A 14 9.93 -2.35 -7.49
N ARG A 15 10.46 -1.74 -6.43
CA ARG A 15 10.91 -2.42 -5.22
C ARG A 15 9.91 -2.19 -4.08
N PRO A 16 9.86 -3.12 -3.11
CA PRO A 16 9.15 -2.86 -1.87
C PRO A 16 9.58 -1.55 -1.22
N THR A 17 8.64 -0.88 -0.56
CA THR A 17 8.90 0.38 0.14
C THR A 17 10.02 0.22 1.16
N ASP A 18 10.94 1.18 1.19
CA ASP A 18 12.10 1.14 2.07
C ASP A 18 11.66 1.21 3.55
N PRO A 19 11.96 0.19 4.38
CA PRO A 19 11.60 0.21 5.79
C PRO A 19 12.25 1.35 6.59
N ASP A 20 13.32 1.96 6.09
CA ASP A 20 13.92 3.14 6.73
C ASP A 20 12.93 4.32 6.78
N LEU A 21 11.98 4.40 5.84
CA LEU A 21 10.91 5.39 5.86
C LEU A 21 9.98 5.25 7.07
N LEU A 22 9.99 4.12 7.79
CA LEU A 22 9.20 3.96 9.01
C LEU A 22 9.61 4.93 10.14
N SER A 23 10.68 5.71 10.01
CA SER A 23 10.89 6.88 10.88
C SER A 23 9.78 7.94 10.74
N ASP A 24 9.12 8.00 9.58
CA ASP A 24 7.88 8.74 9.32
C ASP A 24 6.83 7.77 8.74
N PRO A 25 5.98 7.17 9.59
CA PRO A 25 5.04 6.14 9.13
C PRO A 25 4.05 6.66 8.09
N LEU A 26 3.71 7.96 8.08
CA LEU A 26 2.81 8.52 7.08
C LEU A 26 3.50 8.74 5.73
N ALA A 27 4.82 8.95 5.72
CA ALA A 27 5.61 8.90 4.49
C ALA A 27 5.71 7.46 3.96
N PHE A 28 5.86 6.47 4.84
CA PHE A 28 5.84 5.05 4.46
C PHE A 28 4.51 4.66 3.78
N PHE A 29 3.35 4.96 4.39
CA PHE A 29 2.04 4.74 3.76
C PHE A 29 1.93 5.42 2.39
N HIS A 30 2.39 6.66 2.28
CA HIS A 30 2.33 7.37 1.01
C HIS A 30 3.16 6.67 -0.09
N GLU A 31 4.36 6.18 0.24
CA GLU A 31 5.20 5.43 -0.72
C GLU A 31 4.59 4.05 -1.04
N ASP A 32 3.98 3.37 -0.06
CA ASP A 32 3.20 2.16 -0.30
C ASP A 32 2.06 2.41 -1.32
N HIS A 33 1.36 3.55 -1.24
CA HIS A 33 0.31 3.87 -2.21
C HIS A 33 0.86 4.14 -3.61
N LEU A 34 2.06 4.72 -3.71
CA LEU A 34 2.74 4.90 -5.00
C LEU A 34 3.15 3.55 -5.60
N ARG A 35 3.64 2.65 -4.75
CA ARG A 35 3.97 1.27 -5.08
C ARG A 35 2.74 0.50 -5.56
N GLU A 36 1.64 0.54 -4.82
CA GLU A 36 0.40 -0.13 -5.18
C GLU A 36 -0.22 0.43 -6.48
N ARG A 37 -0.06 1.73 -6.73
CA ARG A 37 -0.45 2.34 -8.01
C ARG A 37 0.36 1.78 -9.18
N GLU A 38 1.66 1.54 -9.02
CA GLU A 38 2.48 0.91 -10.06
C GLU A 38 2.10 -0.58 -10.23
N ILE A 39 1.78 -1.28 -9.15
CA ILE A 39 1.22 -2.65 -9.22
C ILE A 39 -0.07 -2.69 -10.03
N CYS A 40 -0.98 -1.73 -9.83
CA CYS A 40 -2.17 -1.57 -10.66
C CYS A 40 -1.83 -1.40 -12.14
N ALA A 41 -0.80 -0.60 -12.45
CA ALA A 41 -0.35 -0.39 -13.82
C ALA A 41 0.25 -1.68 -14.44
N MET A 42 0.99 -2.47 -13.66
CA MET A 42 1.48 -3.80 -14.09
C MET A 42 0.32 -4.77 -14.35
N LEU A 43 -0.67 -4.82 -13.46
CA LEU A 43 -1.86 -5.65 -13.62
C LEU A 43 -2.63 -5.34 -14.92
N GLU A 44 -2.76 -4.07 -15.29
CA GLU A 44 -3.38 -3.68 -16.56
C GLU A 44 -2.57 -4.12 -17.78
N ARG A 45 -1.24 -4.00 -17.71
CA ARG A 45 -0.36 -4.48 -18.79
C ARG A 45 -0.45 -6.01 -18.94
N ILE A 46 -0.49 -6.74 -17.82
CA ILE A 46 -0.74 -8.19 -17.82
C ILE A 46 -2.11 -8.50 -18.43
N ALA A 47 -3.15 -7.74 -18.07
CA ALA A 47 -4.52 -7.96 -18.55
C ALA A 47 -4.74 -7.60 -20.01
N THR A 48 -3.83 -6.88 -20.65
CA THR A 48 -3.93 -6.46 -22.06
C THR A 48 -2.93 -7.19 -22.97
N ALA A 49 -1.90 -7.82 -22.41
CA ALA A 49 -0.93 -8.59 -23.17
C ALA A 49 -1.48 -9.95 -23.65
N ASP A 50 -1.01 -10.40 -24.81
CA ASP A 50 -1.21 -11.79 -25.26
C ASP A 50 -0.30 -12.75 -24.47
N VAL A 51 0.96 -12.33 -24.27
CA VAL A 51 1.95 -13.02 -23.45
C VAL A 51 2.48 -12.03 -22.40
N PRO A 52 2.04 -12.13 -21.13
CA PRO A 52 2.52 -11.26 -20.06
C PRO A 52 4.01 -11.40 -19.80
N ARG A 53 4.66 -10.32 -19.38
CA ARG A 53 6.08 -10.35 -19.04
C ARG A 53 6.26 -11.04 -17.69
N SER A 54 7.11 -12.06 -17.64
CA SER A 54 7.31 -12.90 -16.45
C SER A 54 7.67 -12.08 -15.21
N PHE A 55 8.50 -11.05 -15.36
CA PHE A 55 8.92 -10.22 -14.24
C PHE A 55 7.75 -9.43 -13.63
N GLU A 56 6.78 -8.95 -14.42
CA GLU A 56 5.62 -8.21 -13.92
C GLU A 56 4.69 -9.15 -13.13
N VAL A 57 4.48 -10.35 -13.65
CA VAL A 57 3.69 -11.39 -12.96
C VAL A 57 4.30 -11.70 -11.59
N THR A 58 5.61 -11.96 -11.52
CA THR A 58 6.30 -12.26 -10.26
C THR A 58 6.27 -11.07 -9.29
N HIS A 59 6.47 -9.83 -9.77
CA HIS A 59 6.42 -8.65 -8.90
C HIS A 59 5.03 -8.40 -8.31
N VAL A 60 3.98 -8.57 -9.13
CA VAL A 60 2.60 -8.42 -8.65
C VAL A 60 2.26 -9.53 -7.66
N LEU A 61 2.64 -10.78 -7.93
CA LEU A 61 2.42 -11.88 -6.99
C LEU A 61 3.12 -11.67 -5.65
N GLY A 62 4.39 -11.23 -5.67
CA GLY A 62 5.12 -10.91 -4.44
C GLY A 62 4.42 -9.80 -3.66
N PHE A 63 4.00 -8.73 -4.32
CA PHE A 63 3.26 -7.65 -3.67
C PHE A 63 1.96 -8.14 -3.01
N LEU A 64 1.12 -8.87 -3.76
CA LEU A 64 -0.18 -9.33 -3.25
C LEU A 64 -0.06 -10.26 -2.04
N ARG A 65 1.01 -11.07 -1.98
CA ARG A 65 1.22 -12.06 -0.91
C ARG A 65 1.97 -11.53 0.29
N ASP A 66 2.97 -10.70 0.06
CA ASP A 66 3.96 -10.36 1.07
C ASP A 66 3.87 -8.90 1.53
N GLU A 67 3.41 -7.98 0.66
CA GLU A 67 3.36 -6.54 0.95
C GLU A 67 1.94 -6.08 1.33
N LEU A 68 0.94 -6.38 0.49
CA LEU A 68 -0.44 -5.94 0.67
C LEU A 68 -1.06 -6.36 2.02
N PRO A 69 -0.90 -7.62 2.50
CA PRO A 69 -1.49 -8.00 3.79
C PRO A 69 -0.93 -7.20 4.97
N LEU A 70 0.36 -6.86 4.94
CA LEU A 70 0.99 -6.04 5.98
C LEU A 70 0.48 -4.61 5.95
N HIS A 71 0.28 -4.05 4.75
CA HIS A 71 -0.27 -2.73 4.54
C HIS A 71 -1.70 -2.62 5.12
N LEU A 72 -2.59 -3.54 4.74
CA LEU A 72 -3.96 -3.59 5.24
C LEU A 72 -3.99 -3.78 6.77
N GLU A 73 -3.07 -4.59 7.31
CA GLU A 73 -2.92 -4.76 8.76
C GLU A 73 -2.46 -3.46 9.44
N ASP A 74 -1.59 -2.67 8.79
CA ASP A 74 -1.13 -1.37 9.32
C ASP A 74 -2.28 -0.38 9.44
N GLU A 75 -3.16 -0.39 8.44
CA GLU A 75 -4.33 0.44 8.44
C GLU A 75 -5.35 0.00 9.50
N GLU A 76 -5.78 -1.26 9.44
CA GLU A 76 -6.93 -1.73 10.21
C GLU A 76 -6.66 -1.91 11.70
N GLN A 77 -5.47 -2.40 12.06
CA GLN A 77 -5.14 -2.64 13.47
C GLN A 77 -4.61 -1.40 14.17
N ASP A 78 -4.06 -0.43 13.42
CA ASP A 78 -3.36 0.71 13.98
C ASP A 78 -3.87 2.06 13.47
N LEU A 79 -3.66 2.41 12.20
CA LEU A 79 -3.97 3.76 11.70
C LEU A 79 -5.44 4.14 11.91
N PHE A 80 -6.38 3.27 11.53
CA PHE A 80 -7.81 3.53 11.64
C PHE A 80 -8.28 3.65 13.11
N PRO A 81 -7.92 2.74 14.03
CA PRO A 81 -8.18 2.93 15.46
C PRO A 81 -7.59 4.22 16.04
N LEU A 82 -6.37 4.61 15.62
CA LEU A 82 -5.74 5.88 16.05
C LEU A 82 -6.58 7.08 15.58
N LEU A 83 -7.00 7.09 14.32
CA LEU A 83 -7.84 8.15 13.76
C LEU A 83 -9.20 8.24 14.44
N ARG A 84 -9.89 7.10 14.67
CA ARG A 84 -11.16 7.09 15.42
C ARG A 84 -11.03 7.69 16.82
N ARG A 85 -9.86 7.55 17.46
CA ARG A 85 -9.59 8.14 18.79
C ARG A 85 -9.22 9.62 18.73
N ARG A 86 -8.51 10.06 17.69
CA ARG A 86 -7.93 11.41 17.61
C ARG A 86 -8.78 12.42 16.87
N CYS A 87 -9.59 11.99 15.92
CA CYS A 87 -10.52 12.87 15.22
C CYS A 87 -11.72 13.24 16.10
N GLU A 88 -12.23 14.44 15.90
CA GLU A 88 -13.38 14.97 16.61
C GLU A 88 -14.68 14.67 15.84
N PRO A 89 -15.86 14.73 16.48
CA PRO A 89 -17.12 14.47 15.78
C PRO A 89 -17.35 15.28 14.48
N PRO A 90 -16.96 16.58 14.39
CA PRO A 90 -17.09 17.34 13.15
C PRO A 90 -16.22 16.85 11.99
N ASP A 91 -15.19 16.05 12.24
CA ASP A 91 -14.34 15.47 11.19
C ASP A 91 -15.07 14.36 10.41
N GLU A 92 -16.12 13.78 10.99
CA GLU A 92 -16.89 12.65 10.44
C GLU A 92 -16.05 11.43 9.97
N ILE A 93 -14.84 11.27 10.53
CA ILE A 93 -13.86 10.26 10.05
C ILE A 93 -14.40 8.82 10.08
N GLY A 94 -15.33 8.52 11.00
CA GLY A 94 -15.87 7.17 11.17
C GLY A 94 -16.49 6.63 9.88
N LYS A 95 -17.25 7.44 9.15
CA LYS A 95 -17.87 7.03 7.88
C LYS A 95 -16.83 6.76 6.79
N ALA A 96 -15.76 7.54 6.75
CA ALA A 96 -14.66 7.37 5.81
C ALA A 96 -13.91 6.05 6.08
N ILE A 97 -13.64 5.75 7.34
CA ILE A 97 -13.00 4.49 7.75
C ILE A 97 -13.92 3.29 7.47
N ASP A 98 -15.21 3.38 7.79
CA ASP A 98 -16.16 2.29 7.56
C ASP A 98 -16.28 1.93 6.06
N ARG A 99 -16.21 2.95 5.18
CA ARG A 99 -16.10 2.74 3.74
C ARG A 99 -14.84 1.95 3.38
N LEU A 100 -13.67 2.37 3.87
CA LEU A 100 -12.40 1.73 3.53
C LEU A 100 -12.30 0.29 4.02
N VAL A 101 -12.79 0.01 5.23
CA VAL A 101 -12.91 -1.38 5.73
C VAL A 101 -13.87 -2.20 4.84
N GLY A 102 -14.91 -1.58 4.29
CA GLY A 102 -15.76 -2.20 3.27
C GLY A 102 -15.00 -2.50 1.98
N ASP A 103 -14.16 -1.56 1.54
CA ASP A 103 -13.29 -1.73 0.36
C ASP A 103 -12.26 -2.85 0.59
N HIS A 104 -11.67 -2.97 1.78
CA HIS A 104 -10.73 -4.06 2.12
C HIS A 104 -11.40 -5.43 2.07
N ARG A 105 -12.59 -5.59 2.65
CA ARG A 105 -13.34 -6.85 2.58
C ARG A 105 -13.64 -7.27 1.14
N ARG A 106 -13.87 -6.29 0.26
CA ARG A 106 -14.04 -6.55 -1.17
C ARG A 106 -12.71 -6.98 -1.80
N SER A 107 -11.61 -6.31 -1.47
CA SER A 107 -10.27 -6.73 -1.90
C SER A 107 -9.95 -8.14 -1.43
N ASP A 108 -10.21 -8.51 -0.17
CA ASP A 108 -10.02 -9.86 0.37
C ASP A 108 -10.76 -10.94 -0.43
N ALA A 109 -11.96 -10.62 -0.92
CA ALA A 109 -12.73 -11.54 -1.76
C ALA A 109 -12.21 -11.62 -3.20
N GLN A 110 -11.62 -10.54 -3.73
CA GLN A 110 -11.16 -10.45 -5.11
C GLN A 110 -9.69 -10.83 -5.31
N THR A 111 -8.84 -10.70 -4.29
CA THR A 111 -7.40 -11.00 -4.37
C THR A 111 -7.12 -12.49 -4.68
N PRO A 112 -7.74 -13.49 -4.00
CA PRO A 112 -7.43 -14.90 -4.25
C PRO A 112 -7.60 -15.37 -5.71
N PRO A 113 -8.69 -15.06 -6.43
CA PRO A 113 -8.80 -15.45 -7.83
C PRO A 113 -7.81 -14.71 -8.75
N VAL A 114 -7.45 -13.45 -8.44
CA VAL A 114 -6.40 -12.72 -9.16
C VAL A 114 -5.04 -13.38 -8.95
N GLU A 115 -4.69 -13.69 -7.71
CA GLU A 115 -3.46 -14.44 -7.39
C GLU A 115 -3.40 -15.80 -8.08
N ALA A 116 -4.52 -16.54 -8.12
CA ALA A 116 -4.55 -17.86 -8.76
C ALA A 116 -4.24 -17.77 -10.26
N ALA A 117 -4.80 -16.75 -10.95
CA ALA A 117 -4.54 -16.50 -12.36
C ALA A 117 -3.06 -16.11 -12.60
N LEU A 118 -2.52 -15.21 -11.78
CA LEU A 118 -1.13 -14.79 -11.87
C LEU A 118 -0.16 -15.95 -11.56
N ALA A 119 -0.44 -16.77 -10.56
CA ALA A 119 0.38 -17.91 -10.20
C ALA A 119 0.41 -18.96 -11.33
N ARG A 120 -0.67 -19.08 -12.10
CA ARG A 120 -0.67 -19.91 -13.31
C ARG A 120 0.21 -19.32 -14.41
N LEU A 121 0.14 -18.01 -14.64
CA LEU A 121 1.02 -17.32 -15.58
C LEU A 121 2.50 -17.48 -15.21
N GLU A 122 2.83 -17.37 -13.92
CA GLU A 122 4.20 -17.53 -13.41
C GLU A 122 4.76 -18.93 -13.72
N ARG A 123 3.92 -19.97 -13.71
CA ARG A 123 4.30 -21.35 -14.08
C ARG A 123 4.35 -21.60 -15.59
N GLY A 124 4.27 -20.56 -16.42
CA GLY A 124 4.31 -20.67 -17.89
C GLY A 124 2.96 -20.95 -18.54
N GLY A 125 1.85 -20.62 -17.86
CA GLY A 125 0.52 -20.67 -18.47
C GLY A 125 0.35 -19.65 -19.60
N GLU A 126 -0.61 -19.93 -20.49
CA GLU A 126 -1.08 -18.97 -21.50
C GLU A 126 -1.66 -17.72 -20.85
N GLY A 127 -1.82 -16.64 -21.64
CA GLY A 127 -2.38 -15.36 -21.17
C GLY A 127 -3.73 -15.47 -20.46
N LEU A 128 -4.15 -14.40 -19.80
CA LEU A 128 -5.42 -14.40 -19.06
C LEU A 128 -6.61 -14.70 -19.98
N SER A 129 -7.51 -15.57 -19.51
CA SER A 129 -8.82 -15.79 -20.13
C SER A 129 -9.69 -14.51 -20.05
N PRO A 130 -10.74 -14.38 -20.88
CA PRO A 130 -11.63 -13.22 -20.85
C PRO A 130 -12.18 -12.90 -19.45
N ASP A 131 -12.67 -13.91 -18.73
CA ASP A 131 -13.23 -13.73 -17.38
C ASP A 131 -12.16 -13.30 -16.36
N GLU A 132 -10.92 -13.77 -16.50
CA GLU A 132 -9.82 -13.35 -15.63
C GLU A 132 -9.38 -11.93 -15.94
N ARG A 133 -9.37 -11.53 -17.21
CA ARG A 133 -9.11 -10.14 -17.60
C ARG A 133 -10.15 -9.22 -16.99
N GLU A 134 -11.43 -9.58 -17.06
CA GLU A 134 -12.51 -8.79 -16.45
C GLU A 134 -12.33 -8.68 -14.93
N ARG A 135 -11.99 -9.79 -14.25
CA ARG A 135 -11.69 -9.78 -12.81
C ARG A 135 -10.52 -8.86 -12.46
N VAL A 136 -9.42 -8.93 -13.22
CA VAL A 136 -8.25 -8.07 -13.00
C VAL A 136 -8.59 -6.60 -13.23
N VAL A 137 -9.34 -6.28 -14.28
CA VAL A 137 -9.79 -4.90 -14.56
C VAL A 137 -10.67 -4.37 -13.42
N ALA A 138 -11.60 -5.18 -12.94
CA ALA A 138 -12.46 -4.81 -11.82
C ALA A 138 -11.65 -4.62 -10.51
N TYR A 139 -10.66 -5.48 -10.26
CA TYR A 139 -9.75 -5.35 -9.13
C TYR A 139 -8.96 -4.05 -9.18
N VAL A 140 -8.30 -3.75 -10.31
CA VAL A 140 -7.53 -2.52 -10.49
C VAL A 140 -8.40 -1.26 -10.33
N GLY A 141 -9.60 -1.27 -10.90
CA GLY A 141 -10.54 -0.16 -10.75
C GLY A 141 -10.94 0.08 -9.30
N HIS A 142 -11.17 -0.99 -8.54
CA HIS A 142 -11.46 -0.93 -7.10
C HIS A 142 -10.28 -0.35 -6.32
N THR A 143 -9.09 -0.94 -6.46
CA THR A 143 -7.86 -0.50 -5.78
C THR A 143 -7.52 0.96 -6.05
N ARG A 144 -7.63 1.44 -7.29
CA ARG A 144 -7.36 2.85 -7.59
C ARG A 144 -8.31 3.81 -6.89
N ASN A 145 -9.60 3.49 -6.86
CA ASN A 145 -10.58 4.32 -6.18
C ASN A 145 -10.37 4.33 -4.67
N HIS A 146 -9.96 3.20 -4.11
CA HIS A 146 -9.57 3.05 -2.73
C HIS A 146 -8.37 3.96 -2.39
N LEU A 147 -7.26 3.82 -3.12
CA LEU A 147 -6.06 4.65 -2.94
C LEU A 147 -6.32 6.16 -3.10
N ILE A 148 -7.15 6.55 -4.06
CA ILE A 148 -7.53 7.97 -4.25
C ILE A 148 -8.23 8.48 -2.99
N PHE A 149 -9.17 7.72 -2.46
CA PHE A 149 -9.93 8.13 -1.28
C PHE A 149 -9.04 8.22 -0.04
N GLU A 150 -8.20 7.21 0.18
CA GLU A 150 -7.31 7.17 1.34
C GLU A 150 -6.30 8.33 1.32
N ASN A 151 -5.64 8.58 0.17
CA ASN A 151 -4.72 9.71 0.02
C ASN A 151 -5.41 11.08 0.12
N ALA A 152 -6.67 11.19 -0.31
CA ALA A 152 -7.41 12.45 -0.28
C ALA A 152 -8.03 12.76 1.09
N ILE A 153 -8.30 11.74 1.92
CA ILE A 153 -9.06 11.89 3.16
C ILE A 153 -8.27 11.40 4.37
N ILE A 154 -7.88 10.13 4.40
CA ILE A 154 -7.29 9.49 5.58
C ILE A 154 -5.91 10.07 5.90
N LEU A 155 -4.98 10.09 4.95
CA LEU A 155 -3.63 10.60 5.22
C LEU A 155 -3.62 12.08 5.64
N PRO A 156 -4.44 12.98 5.04
CA PRO A 156 -4.61 14.34 5.55
C PRO A 156 -5.10 14.41 7.00
N PHE A 157 -6.12 13.62 7.37
CA PHE A 157 -6.57 13.56 8.77
C PHE A 157 -5.51 12.99 9.70
N ALA A 158 -4.73 12.00 9.25
CA ALA A 158 -3.64 11.44 10.03
C ALA A 158 -2.58 12.50 10.34
N ARG A 159 -2.18 13.29 9.34
CA ARG A 159 -1.25 14.42 9.52
C ARG A 159 -1.82 15.50 10.44
N LEU A 160 -3.13 15.76 10.37
CA LEU A 160 -3.80 16.79 11.15
C LEU A 160 -3.99 16.41 12.63
N ARG A 161 -4.33 15.14 12.91
CA ARG A 161 -4.86 14.71 14.21
C ARG A 161 -3.92 13.81 15.01
N LEU A 162 -2.98 13.10 14.37
CA LEU A 162 -2.06 12.23 15.11
C LEU A 162 -0.95 13.04 15.77
N THR A 163 -0.65 12.69 17.02
CA THR A 163 0.45 13.27 17.78
C THR A 163 1.76 12.52 17.51
N ASP A 164 2.90 13.12 17.83
CA ASP A 164 4.21 12.47 17.74
C ASP A 164 4.25 11.12 18.49
N SER A 165 3.56 11.03 19.62
CA SER A 165 3.45 9.78 20.39
C SER A 165 2.62 8.70 19.66
N ASP A 166 1.58 9.09 18.92
CA ASP A 166 0.82 8.13 18.11
C ASP A 166 1.65 7.66 16.92
N LEU A 167 2.33 8.58 16.23
CA LEU A 167 3.22 8.26 15.10
C LEU A 167 4.38 7.35 15.51
N HIS A 168 4.98 7.61 16.67
CA HIS A 168 6.02 6.74 17.22
C HIS A 168 5.47 5.33 17.51
N THR A 169 4.28 5.23 18.11
CA THR A 169 3.65 3.94 18.40
C THR A 169 3.30 3.17 17.12
N LEU A 170 2.76 3.87 16.12
CA LEU A 170 2.44 3.33 14.81
C LEU A 170 3.70 2.78 14.14
N SER A 171 4.76 3.58 14.04
CA SER A 171 6.06 3.18 13.52
C SER A 171 6.61 1.90 14.19
N LEU A 172 6.56 1.83 15.52
CA LEU A 172 7.02 0.64 16.26
C LEU A 172 6.23 -0.62 15.88
N ARG A 173 4.91 -0.52 15.74
CA ARG A 173 4.06 -1.67 15.39
C ARG A 173 4.25 -2.10 13.93
N MET A 174 4.34 -1.15 13.01
CA MET A 174 4.63 -1.42 11.59
C MET A 174 6.00 -2.12 11.43
N ARG A 175 7.01 -1.69 12.19
CA ARG A 175 8.33 -2.35 12.25
C ARG A 175 8.25 -3.77 12.81
N GLN A 176 7.53 -3.96 13.92
CA GLN A 176 7.37 -5.26 14.54
C GLN A 176 6.71 -6.27 13.59
N ARG A 177 5.66 -5.86 12.86
CA ARG A 177 4.97 -6.71 11.88
C ARG A 177 5.88 -7.11 10.71
N ARG A 178 6.89 -6.30 10.41
CA ARG A 178 7.95 -6.58 9.42
C ARG A 178 9.18 -7.28 10.01
N GLY A 179 9.15 -7.71 11.28
CA GLY A 179 10.28 -8.38 11.94
C GLY A 179 11.49 -7.47 12.21
N LEU A 180 11.30 -6.15 12.15
CA LEU A 180 12.36 -5.17 12.35
C LEU A 180 12.50 -4.81 13.83
N GLY A 181 13.76 -4.58 14.26
CA GLY A 181 14.05 -4.11 15.60
C GLY A 181 13.50 -2.69 15.85
N ARG A 182 13.49 -2.28 17.14
CA ARG A 182 13.19 -0.89 17.51
C ARG A 182 14.14 0.05 16.76
N PRO A 183 13.68 1.24 16.32
CA PRO A 183 14.58 2.25 15.80
C PRO A 183 15.70 2.48 16.81
N THR A 184 16.94 2.35 16.37
CA THR A 184 18.06 2.80 17.19
C THR A 184 17.87 4.30 17.39
N GLU A 185 17.65 4.72 18.63
CA GLU A 185 17.71 6.14 18.97
C GLU A 185 19.11 6.61 18.58
N THR A 186 19.20 7.42 17.53
CA THR A 186 20.42 8.16 17.23
C THR A 186 20.63 9.09 18.41
N THR A 187 21.44 8.65 19.37
CA THR A 187 21.93 9.49 20.45
C THR A 187 22.73 10.60 19.78
N HIS A 188 22.13 11.77 19.58
CA HIS A 188 22.89 13.00 19.35
C HIS A 188 23.56 13.36 20.67
N ALA A 189 24.72 12.75 20.90
CA ALA A 189 25.69 13.21 21.87
C ALA A 189 26.44 14.41 21.28
N GLY A 190 26.35 15.56 21.94
CA GLY A 190 27.22 16.72 21.72
C GLY A 190 26.49 18.00 21.40
#